data_AF-X1NAB4-F1
#
_entry.id   AF-X1NAB4-F1
#
_cell.length_a   1.000
_cell.length_b   1.000
_cell.length_c   1.000
_cell.angle_alpha   90.00
_cell.angle_beta   90.00
_cell.angle_gamma   90.00
#
_symmetry.space_group_name_H-M   'P 1'
#
loop_
_entity.id
_entity.type
_entity.pdbx_description
1 polymer ?
#
loop_
_entity_poly.entity_id
_entity_poly.type
_entity_poly.pdbx_seq_one_letter_code
_entity_poly.pdbx_strand_id
1 'polypeptide(L)'
;MEGLAKGVTATNEPQRIECGAPDFLVTKGAPQVGYMEAKDVGKSLDEAEKSEQLKRYLGSLPNIILTDYLEFRWYVDGEHRFSARLGTPTKDGKIKRDKAGVQAVVDLLNDFLAHKAEAVGTPRELAKRMARLAHRLRDLVTSAIQKELNLPSLGNLYKAFCDTLVPDLTTEQFAD
;
A
#
# COMPACT_ATOMS: atom_id res chain seq x y z
N MET A 1 13.76 14.31 -1.08
CA MET A 1 12.69 14.19 -0.08
C MET A 1 13.13 14.72 1.29
N GLU A 2 14.20 14.20 1.89
CA GLU A 2 14.65 14.62 3.24
C GLU A 2 15.01 16.12 3.35
N GLY A 3 15.47 16.74 2.26
CA GLY A 3 15.71 18.19 2.20
C GLY A 3 14.45 19.08 2.11
N LEU A 4 13.25 18.51 1.96
CA LEU A 4 12.00 19.28 1.80
C LEU A 4 11.41 19.76 3.12
N ALA A 5 11.64 19.03 4.22
CA ALA A 5 11.15 19.42 5.53
C ALA A 5 12.05 18.88 6.64
N LYS A 6 12.19 19.64 7.74
CA LYS A 6 12.95 19.19 8.92
C LYS A 6 12.32 17.93 9.53
N GLY A 7 13.18 16.99 9.91
CA GLY A 7 12.79 15.75 10.59
C GLY A 7 12.25 14.65 9.68
N VAL A 8 12.27 14.83 8.35
CA VAL A 8 11.90 13.78 7.42
C VAL A 8 13.03 12.76 7.30
N THR A 9 12.70 11.48 7.47
CA THR A 9 13.64 10.36 7.26
C THR A 9 13.01 9.37 6.30
N ALA A 10 13.74 8.97 5.27
CA ALA A 10 13.36 7.89 4.36
C ALA A 10 14.22 6.64 4.65
N THR A 11 13.63 5.68 5.35
CA THR A 11 14.32 4.42 5.71
C THR A 11 14.19 3.43 4.56
N ASN A 12 15.31 3.05 3.94
CA ASN A 12 15.37 2.00 2.93
C ASN A 12 15.28 0.61 3.59
N GLU A 13 14.62 -0.33 2.91
CA GLU A 13 14.37 -1.71 3.37
C GLU A 13 13.84 -1.74 4.82
N PRO A 14 12.68 -1.11 5.09
CA PRO A 14 12.05 -1.22 6.40
C PRO A 14 11.78 -2.69 6.73
N GLN A 15 11.65 -3.00 8.03
CA GLN A 15 11.22 -4.33 8.45
C GLN A 15 9.98 -4.77 7.67
N ARG A 16 9.98 -6.02 7.19
CA ARG A 16 8.83 -6.60 6.48
C ARG A 16 7.57 -6.40 7.29
N ILE A 17 6.56 -5.83 6.65
CA ILE A 17 5.21 -5.68 7.17
C ILE A 17 4.31 -6.78 6.58
N GLU A 18 3.12 -6.97 7.16
CA GLU A 18 2.21 -8.06 6.80
C GLU A 18 1.85 -8.07 5.29
N CYS A 19 1.74 -6.89 4.67
CA CYS A 19 1.45 -6.77 3.26
C CYS A 19 2.70 -6.83 2.34
N GLY A 20 3.93 -6.98 2.88
CA GLY A 20 5.18 -7.09 2.12
C GLY A 20 6.31 -6.19 2.64
N ALA A 21 7.26 -5.83 1.80
CA ALA A 21 8.32 -4.86 2.12
C ALA A 21 8.32 -3.79 1.04
N PRO A 22 7.65 -2.64 1.26
CA PRO A 22 7.86 -1.46 0.44
C PRO A 22 9.32 -1.03 0.52
N ASP A 23 9.88 -0.49 -0.57
CA ASP A 23 11.30 -0.11 -0.61
C ASP A 23 11.64 0.96 0.45
N PHE A 24 10.73 1.90 0.70
CA PHE A 24 10.95 2.97 1.67
C PHE A 24 9.80 3.15 2.66
N LEU A 25 10.16 3.38 3.92
CA LEU A 25 9.29 3.95 4.94
C LEU A 25 9.65 5.42 5.14
N VAL A 26 8.65 6.31 5.02
CA VAL A 26 8.84 7.75 5.24
C VAL A 26 8.25 8.14 6.59
N THR A 27 9.07 8.79 7.42
CA THR A 27 8.69 9.33 8.73
C THR A 27 9.00 10.81 8.80
N LYS A 28 8.31 11.54 9.69
CA LYS A 28 8.57 12.96 9.96
C LYS A 28 8.62 13.20 11.47
N GLY A 29 9.81 13.10 12.06
CA GLY A 29 9.99 12.97 13.51
C GLY A 29 9.67 11.55 13.96
N ALA A 30 8.79 11.41 14.95
CA ALA A 30 8.29 10.10 15.40
C ALA A 30 7.14 9.50 14.55
N PRO A 31 6.17 10.26 14.01
CA PRO A 31 5.07 9.66 13.27
C PRO A 31 5.49 9.17 11.88
N GLN A 32 4.90 8.04 11.50
CA GLN A 32 4.92 7.53 10.14
C GLN A 32 4.05 8.41 9.23
N VAL A 33 4.60 8.76 8.07
CA VAL A 33 3.91 9.54 7.02
C VAL A 33 3.30 8.60 5.99
N GLY A 34 4.08 7.64 5.49
CA GLY A 34 3.65 6.76 4.41
C GLY A 34 4.81 5.91 3.88
N TYR A 35 4.57 5.27 2.74
CA TYR A 35 5.54 4.39 2.10
C TYR A 35 5.89 4.86 0.69
N MET A 36 7.02 4.39 0.16
CA MET A 36 7.31 4.49 -1.27
C MET A 36 7.73 3.13 -1.82
N GLU A 37 7.23 2.83 -3.01
CA GLU A 37 7.63 1.70 -3.83
C GLU A 37 8.32 2.23 -5.08
N ALA A 38 9.55 1.82 -5.31
CA ALA A 38 10.37 2.27 -6.41
C ALA A 38 10.58 1.15 -7.45
N LYS A 39 10.52 1.50 -8.73
CA LYS A 39 10.91 0.64 -9.84
C LYS A 39 12.17 1.19 -10.48
N ASP A 40 12.84 0.37 -11.29
CA ASP A 40 13.99 0.84 -12.06
C ASP A 40 13.60 2.01 -12.96
N VAL A 41 14.56 2.91 -13.19
CA VAL A 41 14.34 4.12 -14.00
C VAL A 41 13.78 3.78 -15.38
N GLY A 42 12.63 4.38 -15.73
CA GLY A 42 11.97 4.20 -17.02
C GLY A 42 11.14 2.92 -17.13
N LYS A 43 10.97 2.15 -16.06
CA LYS A 43 9.99 1.05 -16.02
C LYS A 43 8.57 1.59 -16.07
N SER A 44 7.67 0.84 -16.71
CA SER A 44 6.27 1.21 -16.83
C SER A 44 5.56 1.14 -15.47
N LEU A 45 5.13 2.29 -14.96
CA LEU A 45 4.30 2.36 -13.76
C LEU A 45 2.89 1.79 -14.00
N ASP A 46 2.38 1.86 -15.23
CA ASP A 46 1.08 1.28 -15.61
C ASP A 46 1.10 -0.26 -15.53
N GLU A 47 2.25 -0.88 -15.81
CA GLU A 47 2.44 -2.32 -15.61
C GLU A 47 2.62 -2.64 -14.12
N ALA A 48 3.38 -1.81 -13.40
CA ALA A 48 3.58 -1.99 -11.97
C ALA A 48 2.24 -1.95 -11.20
N GLU A 49 1.33 -1.03 -11.54
CA GLU A 49 -0.03 -0.92 -10.95
C GLU A 49 -0.87 -2.19 -11.09
N LYS A 50 -0.63 -2.97 -12.14
CA LYS A 50 -1.36 -4.22 -12.40
C LYS A 50 -0.78 -5.39 -11.61
N SER A 51 0.40 -5.24 -11.02
CA SER A 51 1.05 -6.30 -10.25
C SER A 51 0.29 -6.62 -8.96
N GLU A 52 0.28 -7.91 -8.58
CA GLU A 52 -0.33 -8.36 -7.33
C GLU A 52 0.35 -7.75 -6.09
N GLN A 53 1.64 -7.41 -6.20
CA GLN A 53 2.36 -6.68 -5.16
C GLN A 53 1.73 -5.30 -4.93
N LEU A 54 1.59 -4.50 -5.99
CA LEU A 54 1.10 -3.14 -5.84
C LEU A 54 -0.39 -3.10 -5.48
N LYS A 55 -1.22 -3.99 -6.03
CA LYS A 55 -2.62 -4.14 -5.59
C LYS A 55 -2.73 -4.40 -4.08
N ARG A 56 -1.86 -5.27 -3.55
CA ARG A 56 -1.82 -5.57 -2.11
C ARG A 56 -1.39 -4.36 -1.28
N TYR A 57 -0.41 -3.59 -1.74
CA TYR A 57 0.00 -2.35 -1.08
C TYR A 57 -1.11 -1.30 -1.11
N LEU A 58 -1.72 -1.05 -2.26
CA LEU A 58 -2.84 -0.09 -2.38
C LEU A 58 -4.04 -0.49 -1.50
N GLY A 59 -4.26 -1.79 -1.29
CA GLY A 59 -5.32 -2.28 -0.40
C GLY A 59 -5.00 -2.21 1.10
N SER A 60 -3.73 -2.07 1.48
CA SER A 60 -3.28 -2.21 2.88
C SER A 60 -2.62 -0.95 3.45
N LEU A 61 -2.05 -0.10 2.59
CA LEU A 61 -1.25 1.05 2.98
C LEU A 61 -2.07 2.34 2.75
N PRO A 62 -2.30 3.14 3.80
CA PRO A 62 -3.18 4.30 3.70
C PRO A 62 -2.55 5.46 2.90
N ASN A 63 -1.23 5.50 2.76
CA ASN A 63 -0.51 6.56 2.08
C ASN A 63 0.76 6.00 1.41
N ILE A 64 0.78 5.96 0.07
CA ILE A 64 1.89 5.38 -0.71
C ILE A 64 2.19 6.19 -1.97
N ILE A 65 3.48 6.31 -2.30
CA ILE A 65 3.96 6.77 -3.60
C ILE A 65 4.53 5.59 -4.38
N LEU A 66 4.12 5.45 -5.64
CA LEU A 66 4.78 4.62 -6.64
C LEU A 66 5.68 5.50 -7.51
N THR A 67 6.92 5.09 -7.76
CA THR A 67 7.83 5.86 -8.61
C THR A 67 8.80 5.00 -9.42
N ASP A 68 9.23 5.49 -10.57
CA ASP A 68 10.40 4.98 -11.33
C ASP A 68 11.57 5.98 -11.25
N TYR A 69 11.60 6.81 -10.20
CA TYR A 69 12.49 7.96 -10.00
C TYR A 69 12.26 9.15 -10.95
N LEU A 70 11.45 9.01 -12.01
CA LEU A 70 11.12 10.09 -12.92
C LEU A 70 9.67 10.53 -12.76
N GLU A 71 8.75 9.58 -12.72
CA GLU A 71 7.33 9.77 -12.42
C GLU A 71 7.03 9.38 -10.98
N PHE A 72 6.14 10.14 -10.35
CA PHE A 72 5.66 9.92 -9.00
C PHE A 72 4.14 9.88 -9.08
N ARG A 73 3.55 8.77 -8.61
CA ARG A 73 2.09 8.61 -8.49
C ARG A 73 1.76 8.45 -7.02
N TRP A 74 0.92 9.33 -6.51
CA TRP A 74 0.53 9.34 -5.11
C TRP A 74 -0.86 8.74 -4.92
N TYR A 75 -0.99 7.83 -3.96
CA TYR A 75 -2.24 7.18 -3.59
C TYR A 75 -2.52 7.33 -2.10
N VAL A 76 -3.79 7.53 -1.78
CA VAL A 76 -4.32 7.60 -0.41
C VAL A 76 -5.52 6.66 -0.32
N ASP A 77 -5.52 5.77 0.69
CA ASP A 77 -6.53 4.72 0.87
C ASP A 77 -6.79 3.89 -0.42
N GLY A 78 -5.74 3.66 -1.20
CA GLY A 78 -5.80 2.92 -2.46
C GLY A 78 -6.32 3.71 -3.68
N GLU A 79 -6.73 4.97 -3.49
CA GLU A 79 -7.16 5.84 -4.58
C GLU A 79 -6.01 6.70 -5.11
N HIS A 80 -5.87 6.76 -6.43
CA HIS A 80 -4.93 7.66 -7.08
C HIS A 80 -5.34 9.12 -6.85
N ARG A 81 -4.41 9.94 -6.37
CA ARG A 81 -4.63 11.36 -6.07
C ARG A 81 -4.04 12.26 -7.13
N PHE A 82 -2.74 12.11 -7.37
CA PHE A 82 -1.99 13.00 -8.23
C PHE A 82 -0.77 12.29 -8.80
N SER A 83 -0.35 12.72 -10.00
CA SER A 83 0.90 12.29 -10.62
C SER A 83 1.70 13.48 -11.09
N ALA A 84 3.01 13.40 -10.92
CA ALA A 84 3.94 14.40 -11.45
C ALA A 84 5.20 13.71 -11.98
N ARG A 85 5.90 14.36 -12.92
CA ARG A 85 7.07 13.77 -13.59
C ARG A 85 8.20 14.78 -13.73
N LEU A 86 9.43 14.39 -13.40
CA LEU A 86 10.65 15.20 -13.54
C LEU A 86 11.14 15.28 -14.99
N GLY A 87 10.82 14.27 -15.81
CA GLY A 87 11.18 14.20 -17.20
C GLY A 87 10.86 12.83 -17.81
N THR A 88 10.93 12.74 -19.13
CA THR A 88 10.60 11.51 -19.86
C THR A 88 11.87 10.93 -20.49
N PRO A 89 12.10 9.61 -20.41
CA PRO A 89 13.15 8.94 -21.16
C PRO A 89 12.98 9.17 -22.67
N THR A 90 14.07 9.48 -23.34
CA THR A 90 14.14 9.59 -24.80
C THR A 90 14.64 8.29 -25.41
N LYS A 91 14.40 8.09 -26.71
CA LYS A 91 14.87 6.91 -27.46
C LYS A 91 16.39 6.71 -27.39
N ASP A 92 17.14 7.79 -27.17
CA ASP A 92 18.60 7.78 -27.10
C ASP A 92 19.13 7.53 -25.67
N GLY A 93 18.27 7.13 -24.73
CA GLY A 93 18.62 6.87 -23.32
C GLY A 93 18.84 8.13 -22.47
N LYS A 94 18.63 9.33 -23.02
CA LYS A 94 18.70 10.60 -22.28
C LYS A 94 17.35 10.91 -21.61
N ILE A 95 17.35 11.70 -20.54
CA ILE A 95 16.11 12.19 -19.92
C ILE A 95 15.79 13.59 -20.43
N LYS A 96 14.64 13.77 -21.07
CA LYS A 96 14.11 15.10 -21.40
C LYS A 96 13.44 15.67 -20.16
N ARG A 97 14.10 16.61 -19.50
CA ARG A 97 13.59 17.28 -18.29
C ARG A 97 12.28 18.02 -18.57
N ASP A 98 11.34 17.90 -17.64
CA ASP A 98 10.15 18.72 -17.58
C ASP A 98 10.33 19.80 -16.51
N LYS A 99 10.53 21.05 -16.95
CA LYS A 99 10.77 22.18 -16.04
C LYS A 99 9.56 22.49 -15.15
N ALA A 100 8.34 22.34 -15.68
CA ALA A 100 7.12 22.53 -14.90
C ALA A 100 6.89 21.32 -13.97
N GLY A 101 7.27 20.14 -14.44
CA GLY A 101 7.21 18.89 -13.68
C GLY A 101 8.04 18.87 -12.40
N VAL A 102 9.17 19.61 -12.34
CA VAL A 102 9.96 19.73 -11.10
C VAL A 102 9.14 20.33 -9.96
N GLN A 103 8.43 21.44 -10.21
CA GLN A 103 7.61 22.07 -9.18
C GLN A 103 6.43 21.17 -8.80
N ALA A 104 5.78 20.54 -9.77
CA ALA A 104 4.69 19.62 -9.51
C ALA A 104 5.11 18.41 -8.66
N VAL A 105 6.32 17.89 -8.85
CA VAL A 105 6.87 16.81 -8.00
C VAL A 105 7.16 17.34 -6.59
N VAL A 106 7.71 18.55 -6.46
CA VAL A 106 7.92 19.18 -5.14
C VAL A 106 6.59 19.34 -4.39
N ASP A 107 5.55 19.83 -5.08
CA ASP A 107 4.22 20.02 -4.49
C ASP A 107 3.60 18.68 -4.08
N LEU A 108 3.67 17.65 -4.95
CA LEU A 108 3.23 16.29 -4.62
C LEU A 108 3.93 15.75 -3.37
N LEU A 109 5.25 15.89 -3.28
CA LEU A 109 6.01 15.41 -2.13
C LEU A 109 5.69 16.21 -0.86
N ASN A 110 5.45 17.51 -0.97
CA ASN A 110 5.01 18.33 0.16
C ASN A 110 3.62 17.90 0.65
N ASP A 111 2.68 17.64 -0.26
CA ASP A 111 1.34 17.16 0.08
C ASP A 111 1.39 15.76 0.71
N PHE A 112 2.23 14.87 0.19
CA PHE A 112 2.49 13.56 0.80
C PHE A 112 3.05 13.70 2.23
N LEU A 113 4.00 14.61 2.47
CA LEU A 113 4.60 14.88 3.78
C LEU A 113 3.68 15.64 4.74
N ALA A 114 2.72 16.40 4.20
CA ALA A 114 1.70 17.13 4.94
C ALA A 114 0.47 16.26 5.22
N HIS A 115 0.29 15.19 4.46
CA HIS A 115 -0.75 14.20 4.69
C HIS A 115 -0.54 13.60 6.07
N LYS A 116 -1.36 14.08 7.00
CA LYS A 116 -1.57 13.40 8.26
C LYS A 116 -2.37 12.17 7.88
N ALA A 117 -1.75 10.99 7.97
CA ALA A 117 -2.54 9.80 8.15
C ALA A 117 -3.55 10.13 9.26
N GLU A 118 -4.85 10.03 8.98
CA GLU A 118 -5.82 9.89 10.07
C GLU A 118 -5.20 8.82 10.96
N ALA A 119 -4.85 9.21 12.20
CA ALA A 119 -4.20 8.32 13.15
C ALA A 119 -4.94 7.00 13.05
N VAL A 120 -4.27 5.96 12.51
CA VAL A 120 -4.83 4.67 12.06
C VAL A 120 -6.26 4.55 12.55
N GLY A 121 -7.22 4.87 11.67
CA GLY A 121 -8.60 5.25 12.02
C GLY A 121 -9.09 4.50 13.25
N THR A 122 -9.71 5.23 14.18
CA THR A 122 -10.02 4.80 15.55
C THR A 122 -10.33 3.30 15.64
N PRO A 123 -9.99 2.58 16.73
CA PRO A 123 -10.22 1.13 16.83
C PRO A 123 -11.61 0.64 16.34
N ARG A 124 -12.62 1.51 16.45
CA ARG A 124 -13.97 1.33 15.92
C ARG A 124 -14.08 1.34 14.38
N GLU A 125 -13.38 2.23 13.69
CA GLU A 125 -13.35 2.30 12.22
C GLU A 125 -12.51 1.19 11.61
N LEU A 126 -11.41 0.84 12.27
CA LEU A 126 -10.66 -0.38 11.97
C LEU A 126 -11.57 -1.61 12.13
N ALA A 127 -12.29 -1.74 13.25
CA ALA A 127 -13.26 -2.83 13.46
C ALA A 127 -14.35 -2.87 12.37
N LYS A 128 -14.85 -1.71 11.91
CA LYS A 128 -15.81 -1.65 10.79
C LYS A 128 -15.20 -2.06 9.44
N ARG A 129 -13.95 -1.69 9.16
CA ARG A 129 -13.23 -2.13 7.94
C ARG A 129 -12.99 -3.65 8.01
N MET A 130 -12.56 -4.17 9.17
CA MET A 130 -12.36 -5.60 9.41
C MET A 130 -13.65 -6.41 9.27
N ALA A 131 -14.77 -5.94 9.83
CA ALA A 131 -16.07 -6.60 9.67
C ALA A 131 -16.48 -6.71 8.20
N ARG A 132 -16.26 -5.66 7.40
CA ARG A 132 -16.54 -5.69 5.95
C ARG A 132 -15.64 -6.66 5.18
N LEU A 133 -14.37 -6.78 5.58
CA LEU A 133 -13.45 -7.76 4.98
C LEU A 133 -13.83 -9.19 5.38
N ALA A 134 -14.17 -9.42 6.65
CA ALA A 134 -14.63 -10.72 7.16
C ALA A 134 -15.92 -11.18 6.47
N HIS A 135 -16.88 -10.27 6.25
CA HIS A 135 -18.09 -10.58 5.48
C HIS A 135 -17.78 -10.94 4.03
N ARG A 136 -16.90 -10.20 3.34
CA ARG A 136 -16.50 -10.57 1.97
C ARG A 136 -15.80 -11.94 1.90
N LEU A 137 -14.97 -12.26 2.89
CA LEU A 137 -14.36 -13.59 3.01
C LEU A 137 -15.41 -14.68 3.24
N ARG A 138 -16.37 -14.45 4.13
CA ARG A 138 -17.50 -15.36 4.38
C ARG A 138 -18.30 -15.62 3.11
N ASP A 139 -18.60 -14.58 2.34
CA ASP A 139 -19.36 -14.70 1.09
C ASP A 139 -18.59 -15.50 0.05
N LEU A 140 -17.28 -15.28 -0.06
CA LEU A 140 -16.39 -16.02 -0.96
C LEU A 140 -16.30 -17.51 -0.59
N VAL A 141 -16.14 -17.81 0.71
CA VAL A 141 -16.09 -19.18 1.23
C VAL A 141 -17.45 -19.87 1.04
N THR A 142 -18.54 -19.19 1.35
CA THR A 142 -19.91 -19.71 1.18
C THR A 142 -20.20 -20.01 -0.30
N SER A 143 -19.78 -19.11 -1.19
CA SER A 143 -19.88 -19.30 -2.64
C SER A 143 -19.03 -20.45 -3.15
N ALA A 144 -17.84 -20.68 -2.55
CA ALA A 144 -16.97 -21.80 -2.91
C ALA A 144 -17.56 -23.15 -2.44
N ILE A 145 -18.15 -23.20 -1.24
CA ILE A 145 -18.82 -24.39 -0.69
C ILE A 145 -20.08 -24.73 -1.49
N GLN A 146 -20.93 -23.73 -1.82
CA GLN A 146 -22.14 -23.94 -2.62
C GLN A 146 -21.87 -24.43 -4.05
N LYS A 147 -20.66 -24.21 -4.57
CA LYS A 147 -20.20 -24.71 -5.87
C LYS A 147 -19.56 -26.09 -5.81
N GLU A 148 -19.67 -26.81 -4.69
CA GLU A 148 -19.09 -28.14 -4.44
C GLU A 148 -17.59 -28.24 -4.78
N LEU A 149 -16.84 -27.15 -4.61
CA LEU A 149 -15.38 -27.21 -4.69
C LEU A 149 -14.87 -27.86 -3.41
N ASN A 150 -14.67 -29.18 -3.45
CA ASN A 150 -14.00 -29.95 -2.39
C ASN A 150 -12.58 -29.43 -2.21
N LEU A 151 -12.39 -28.49 -1.29
CA LEU A 151 -11.10 -27.88 -1.00
C LEU A 151 -10.71 -28.21 0.46
N PRO A 152 -9.80 -29.19 0.65
CA PRO A 152 -9.15 -29.48 1.94
C PRO A 152 -8.40 -28.27 2.55
N SER A 153 -8.20 -27.20 1.77
CA SER A 153 -7.42 -26.02 2.15
C SER A 153 -8.14 -25.05 3.10
N LEU A 154 -9.46 -25.16 3.26
CA LEU A 154 -10.23 -24.25 4.10
C LEU A 154 -9.94 -24.44 5.61
N GLY A 155 -9.78 -25.70 6.03
CA GLY A 155 -9.46 -26.03 7.42
C GLY A 155 -8.07 -25.55 7.85
N ASN A 156 -7.11 -25.55 6.94
CA ASN A 156 -5.75 -25.07 7.21
C ASN A 156 -5.68 -23.54 7.27
N LEU A 157 -6.48 -22.85 6.44
CA LEU A 157 -6.59 -21.39 6.47
C LEU A 157 -7.28 -20.92 7.74
N TYR A 158 -8.32 -21.63 8.18
CA TYR A 158 -9.00 -21.37 9.46
C TYR A 158 -8.04 -21.52 10.65
N LYS A 159 -7.27 -22.62 10.68
CA LYS A 159 -6.32 -22.90 11.77
C LYS A 159 -5.19 -21.86 11.83
N ALA A 160 -4.64 -21.46 10.68
CA ALA A 160 -3.63 -20.40 10.61
C ALA A 160 -4.16 -19.04 11.11
N PHE A 161 -5.46 -18.76 10.92
CA PHE A 161 -6.10 -17.54 11.39
C PHE A 161 -6.25 -17.51 12.93
N CYS A 162 -6.68 -18.62 13.54
CA CYS A 162 -6.73 -18.75 15.00
C CYS A 162 -5.32 -18.66 15.64
N ASP A 163 -4.34 -19.34 15.05
CA ASP A 163 -2.99 -19.41 15.63
C ASP A 163 -2.22 -18.07 15.59
N THR A 164 -2.60 -17.14 14.69
CA THR A 164 -1.84 -15.89 14.48
C THR A 164 -2.49 -14.63 15.07
N LEU A 165 -3.83 -14.54 15.08
CA LEU A 165 -4.52 -13.30 15.45
C LEU A 165 -5.31 -13.36 16.77
N VAL A 166 -5.89 -14.51 17.13
CA VAL A 166 -6.64 -14.69 18.39
C VAL A 166 -6.54 -16.16 18.85
N PRO A 167 -5.60 -16.50 19.77
CA PRO A 167 -5.27 -17.90 20.09
C PRO A 167 -6.40 -18.75 20.69
N ASP A 168 -7.48 -18.12 21.19
CA ASP A 168 -8.59 -18.80 21.89
C ASP A 168 -9.95 -18.67 21.17
N LEU A 169 -9.95 -18.65 19.83
CA LEU A 169 -11.19 -18.61 19.05
C LEU A 169 -11.76 -20.03 18.90
N THR A 170 -12.95 -20.30 19.48
CA THR A 170 -13.60 -21.61 19.35
C THR A 170 -14.30 -21.77 18.00
N THR A 171 -14.54 -23.01 17.59
CA THR A 171 -15.20 -23.36 16.33
C THR A 171 -16.60 -22.75 16.20
N GLU A 172 -17.33 -22.61 17.31
CA GLU A 172 -18.64 -21.93 17.29
C GLU A 172 -18.53 -20.41 17.05
N GLN A 173 -17.47 -19.74 17.54
CA GLN A 173 -17.28 -18.30 17.36
C GLN A 173 -16.83 -17.91 15.95
N PHE A 174 -16.30 -18.87 15.18
CA PHE A 174 -15.89 -18.62 13.80
C PHE A 174 -17.03 -18.77 12.80
N ALA A 175 -18.06 -19.56 13.15
CA ALA A 175 -19.19 -19.80 12.27
C ALA A 175 -20.23 -18.66 12.29
N ASP A 176 -20.23 -17.81 13.33
CA ASP A 176 -21.05 -16.60 13.46
C ASP A 176 -20.42 -15.36 12.80
#